data_AF-A0A7L8AIK6-F1
#
_entry.id   AF-A0A7L8AIK6-F1
#
_cell.length_a   1.000
_cell.length_b   1.000
_cell.length_c   1.000
_cell.angle_alpha   90.00
_cell.angle_beta   90.00
_cell.angle_gamma   90.00
#
_symmetry.space_group_name_H-M   'P 1'
#
loop_
_entity.id
_entity.type
_entity.pdbx_description
1 polymer ?
#
loop_
_entity_poly.entity_id
_entity_poly.type
_entity_poly.pdbx_seq_one_letter_code
_entity_poly.pdbx_strand_id
1 'polypeptide(L)' 'MKIIERYKKPTPKFFRVLRNIGIALATAGGAIIAAPVSIPAAIITVATYMTVAGTVATAVSQAVVSDEKKDE' A
#
# COMPACT_ATOMS: atom_id res chain seq x y z
N MET A 1 20.71 9.33 -10.50
CA MET A 1 20.06 10.13 -9.43
C MET A 1 20.65 9.76 -8.11
N LYS A 2 20.96 10.74 -7.26
CA LYS A 2 21.24 10.51 -5.84
C LYS A 2 19.93 10.19 -5.11
N ILE A 3 20.01 9.48 -3.99
CA ILE A 3 18.85 9.11 -3.16
C ILE A 3 18.03 10.36 -2.77
N ILE A 4 18.72 11.45 -2.39
CA ILE A 4 18.11 12.74 -2.06
C ILE A 4 17.29 13.34 -3.22
N GLU A 5 17.73 13.13 -4.47
CA GLU A 5 16.99 13.61 -5.65
C GLU A 5 15.72 12.79 -5.87
N ARG A 6 15.78 11.47 -5.61
CA ARG A 6 14.61 10.57 -5.69
C ARG A 6 13.54 10.92 -4.66
N TYR A 7 13.92 11.24 -3.42
CA TYR A 7 12.98 11.64 -2.36
C TYR A 7 12.19 12.92 -2.68
N LYS A 8 12.74 13.81 -3.50
CA LYS A 8 12.08 15.06 -3.91
C LYS A 8 11.15 14.89 -5.11
N LYS A 9 11.18 13.73 -5.78
CA LYS A 9 10.34 13.48 -6.95
C LYS A 9 8.93 13.06 -6.55
N PRO A 10 7.90 13.53 -7.28
CA PRO A 10 6.54 13.11 -7.01
C PRO A 10 6.32 11.65 -7.40
N THR A 11 5.46 10.95 -6.66
CA THR A 11 4.92 9.64 -7.07
C THR A 11 3.92 9.84 -8.21
N PRO A 12 3.88 9.00 -9.26
CA PRO A 12 2.89 9.11 -10.33
C PRO A 12 1.44 8.93 -9.83
N LYS A 13 0.45 9.53 -10.53
CA LYS A 13 -0.98 9.48 -10.14
C LYS A 13 -1.47 8.05 -9.91
N PHE A 14 -1.18 7.12 -10.83
CA PHE A 14 -1.55 5.71 -10.71
C PHE A 14 -1.03 5.08 -9.41
N PHE A 15 0.27 5.23 -9.11
CA PHE A 15 0.87 4.66 -7.91
C PHE A 15 0.39 5.33 -6.62
N ARG A 16 0.01 6.62 -6.65
CA ARG A 16 -0.66 7.25 -5.50
C ARG A 16 -2.01 6.60 -5.20
N VAL A 17 -2.80 6.31 -6.23
CA VAL A 17 -4.10 5.62 -6.09
C VAL A 17 -3.88 4.20 -5.58
N LEU A 18 -2.97 3.46 -6.22
CA LEU A 18 -2.64 2.09 -5.83
C LEU A 18 -2.13 2.01 -4.39
N ARG A 19 -1.32 2.98 -3.95
CA ARG A 19 -0.88 3.12 -2.57
C ARG A 19 -2.06 3.26 -1.61
N ASN A 20 -3.01 4.15 -1.91
CA ASN A 20 -4.13 4.40 -1.01
C ASN A 20 -5.03 3.17 -0.89
N ILE A 21 -5.25 2.43 -1.99
CA ILE A 21 -5.95 1.14 -1.97
C ILE A 21 -5.15 0.12 -1.14
N GLY A 22 -3.84 0.04 -1.35
CA GLY A 22 -2.97 -0.85 -0.59
C GLY A 22 -3.02 -0.59 0.92
N ILE A 23 -3.01 0.68 1.32
CA ILE A 23 -3.15 1.08 2.72
C ILE A 23 -4.50 0.62 3.27
N ALA A 24 -5.60 0.88 2.54
CA ALA A 24 -6.93 0.48 2.97
C ALA A 24 -7.06 -1.05 3.15
N LEU A 25 -6.50 -1.84 2.23
CA LEU A 25 -6.50 -3.30 2.33
C LEU A 25 -5.64 -3.78 3.50
N ALA A 26 -4.45 -3.18 3.68
CA ALA A 26 -3.54 -3.53 4.76
C ALA A 26 -4.14 -3.26 6.13
N THR A 27 -4.75 -2.08 6.31
CA THR A 27 -5.38 -1.69 7.56
C THR A 27 -6.64 -2.49 7.83
N ALA A 28 -7.49 -2.75 6.83
CA ALA A 28 -8.68 -3.57 7.01
C ALA A 28 -8.32 -5.02 7.40
N GLY A 29 -7.40 -5.65 6.68
CA GLY A 29 -6.93 -7.01 7.01
C GLY A 29 -6.24 -7.05 8.38
N GLY A 30 -5.40 -6.06 8.68
CA GLY A 30 -4.71 -5.96 9.97
C GLY A 30 -5.68 -5.77 11.14
N ALA A 31 -6.73 -4.96 10.96
CA ALA A 31 -7.76 -4.76 11.97
C ALA A 31 -8.55 -6.04 12.26
N ILE A 32 -8.90 -6.82 11.22
CA ILE A 32 -9.58 -8.11 11.38
C ILE A 32 -8.69 -9.08 12.18
N ILE A 33 -7.40 -9.18 11.83
CA ILE A 33 -6.45 -10.08 12.50
C ILE A 33 -6.20 -9.66 13.96
N ALA A 34 -6.11 -8.36 14.24
CA ALA A 34 -5.85 -7.83 15.57
C ALA A 34 -7.07 -7.79 16.48
N ALA A 35 -8.26 -8.13 15.97
CA ALA A 35 -9.49 -8.09 16.75
C ALA A 35 -9.45 -9.17 17.87
N PRO A 36 -9.74 -8.82 19.14
CA PRO A 36 -9.66 -9.76 20.27
C PRO A 36 -10.94 -10.61 20.39
N VAL A 37 -11.43 -11.15 19.28
CA VAL A 37 -12.63 -12.00 19.20
C VAL A 37 -12.38 -13.21 18.31
N SER A 38 -13.06 -14.31 18.59
CA SER A 38 -12.97 -15.51 17.75
C SER A 38 -13.64 -15.27 16.40
N ILE A 39 -12.84 -15.23 15.33
CA ILE A 39 -13.30 -15.05 13.94
C ILE A 39 -13.14 -16.38 13.19
N PRO A 40 -14.10 -16.78 12.34
CA PRO A 40 -13.96 -17.95 11.47
C PRO A 40 -12.65 -17.95 10.64
N ALA A 41 -12.00 -19.10 10.55
CA ALA A 41 -10.69 -19.25 9.90
C ALA A 41 -10.67 -18.77 8.43
N ALA A 42 -11.77 -18.94 7.69
CA ALA A 42 -11.88 -18.45 6.32
C ALA A 42 -11.73 -16.92 6.24
N ILE A 43 -12.32 -16.17 7.18
CA ILE A 43 -12.24 -14.71 7.22
C ILE A 43 -10.82 -14.27 7.59
N ILE A 44 -10.18 -14.94 8.57
CA ILE A 44 -8.78 -14.66 8.92
C ILE A 44 -7.84 -14.91 7.73
N THR A 45 -8.10 -15.97 6.95
CA THR A 45 -7.31 -16.29 5.76
C THR A 45 -7.41 -15.18 4.72
N VAL A 46 -8.63 -14.71 4.42
CA VAL A 46 -8.86 -13.57 3.52
C VAL A 46 -8.18 -12.30 4.05
N ALA A 47 -8.33 -12.00 5.34
CA ALA A 47 -7.70 -10.85 5.97
C ALA A 47 -6.17 -10.89 5.85
N THR A 48 -5.58 -12.07 6.03
CA THR A 48 -4.13 -12.28 5.87
C THR A 48 -3.67 -11.95 4.46
N TYR A 49 -4.36 -12.48 3.43
CA TYR A 49 -4.04 -12.15 2.04
C TYR A 49 -4.27 -10.67 1.71
N MET A 50 -5.32 -10.04 2.24
CA MET A 50 -5.54 -8.60 2.11
C MET A 50 -4.39 -7.80 2.72
N THR A 51 -3.92 -8.18 3.92
CA THR A 51 -2.79 -7.52 4.58
C THR A 51 -1.51 -7.64 3.76
N VAL A 52 -1.19 -8.83 3.26
CA VAL A 52 0.00 -9.05 2.41
C VAL A 52 -0.12 -8.25 1.11
N ALA A 53 -1.24 -8.36 0.40
CA ALA A 53 -1.43 -7.64 -0.86
C ALA A 53 -1.37 -6.12 -0.65
N GLY A 54 -2.03 -5.61 0.40
CA GLY A 54 -2.06 -4.20 0.73
C GLY A 54 -0.68 -3.63 1.10
N THR A 55 0.08 -4.35 1.92
CA THR A 55 1.43 -3.92 2.33
C THR A 55 2.40 -3.91 1.16
N VAL A 56 2.39 -4.95 0.31
CA VAL A 56 3.24 -5.01 -0.90
C VAL A 56 2.87 -3.90 -1.88
N ALA A 57 1.58 -3.73 -2.18
CA ALA A 57 1.12 -2.68 -3.09
C ALA A 57 1.50 -1.29 -2.60
N THR A 58 1.40 -1.04 -1.28
CA THR A 58 1.79 0.22 -0.64
C THR A 58 3.30 0.45 -0.75
N ALA A 59 4.11 -0.54 -0.37
CA ALA A 59 5.57 -0.43 -0.33
C ALA A 59 6.15 -0.19 -1.73
N VAL A 60 5.69 -0.97 -2.72
CA VAL A 60 6.12 -0.81 -4.11
C VAL A 60 5.69 0.55 -4.65
N SER A 61 4.45 0.99 -4.39
CA SER A 61 3.95 2.28 -4.88
C SER A 61 4.72 3.49 -4.35
N GLN A 62 5.28 3.40 -3.14
CA GLN A 62 6.12 4.45 -2.55
C GLN A 62 7.52 4.52 -3.18
N ALA A 63 8.02 3.42 -3.74
CA ALA A 63 9.33 3.38 -4.37
C ALA A 63 9.33 4.02 -5.78
N VAL A 64 8.16 4.14 -6.42
CA VAL A 64 8.05 4.67 -7.78
C VAL A 64 8.02 6.19 -7.79
N VAL A 65 8.82 6.78 -8.68
CA VAL A 65 8.94 8.23 -8.88
C VAL A 65 8.71 8.57 -10.34
N SER A 66 8.10 9.72 -10.62
CA SER A 66 7.92 10.22 -11.99
C SER A 66 9.25 10.75 -12.57
N ASP A 67 9.49 10.53 -13.87
CA ASP A 67 10.73 10.98 -14.51
C ASP A 67 10.67 12.39 -15.12
N GLU A 68 9.48 12.95 -15.37
CA GLU A 68 9.35 14.19 -16.14
C GLU A 68 8.52 15.30 -15.48
N LYS A 69 8.75 16.51 -16.01
CA LYS A 69 8.37 17.83 -15.50
C LYS A 69 6.86 17.97 -15.30
N LYS A 70 6.53 18.66 -14.21
CA LYS A 70 5.30 19.42 -13.96
C LYS A 70 4.44 19.58 -15.22
N ASP A 71 3.42 18.75 -15.37
CA ASP A 71 2.19 19.08 -16.10
C ASP A 71 1.05 18.17 -15.59
N GLU A 72 0.01 18.86 -15.10
CA GLU A 72 -1.24 18.45 -14.42
C GLU A 72 -1.17 17.59 -13.15
#